data_AF-A0A2T0TX50-F1
#
_entry.id   AF-A0A2T0TX50-F1
#
_cell.length_a   1.000
_cell.length_b   1.000
_cell.length_c   1.000
_cell.angle_alpha   90.00
_cell.angle_beta   90.00
_cell.angle_gamma   90.00
#
_symmetry.space_group_name_H-M   'P 1'
#
loop_
_entity.id
_entity.type
_entity.pdbx_description
1 polymer ?
#
loop_
_entity_poly.entity_id
_entity_poly.type
_entity_poly.pdbx_seq_one_letter_code
_entity_poly.pdbx_strand_id
1 'polypeptide(L)'
;MAPDPLVRAPGRQRPRVLGVFAHPDDETICAGGTFAKYAGAGADVRVVSLTRGGAGQIRDAGVATRATLEAVREAELAAAGAELGLTAARCLDHPDGGLADIDGPVLVDLVRDLIRDADPDVVVTFGPDGFSGHPDHVAVGAAVTAACRELRPATPVRLFHCHLPRSGMLLRDRLATWVVELTTRFTGTRDFVRALSVFSRETTALGYAADFVTVEWFPSGTYLIEQGEAATAMYFLLSGSVEIRREGEDGRVRVVDRSGPGEFVGEQGIATGRPRNAHVVAVDDVTSLTFLATDPAVLGGGEEQVHLRTRSLPSGDRIDARVSTCIDVSDFVGHKIRATAAHRSQYPIDPEMFPESILREMFGVEYFIQVLPERELKTSLFDD
;
A
#
# COMPACT_ATOMS: atom_id res chain seq x y z
N MET A 1 -13.26 18.62 10.45
CA MET A 1 -11.92 18.37 11.04
C MET A 1 -12.11 17.95 12.49
N ALA A 2 -11.85 16.69 12.80
CA ALA A 2 -11.73 16.24 14.18
C ALA A 2 -10.35 16.64 14.73
N PRO A 3 -10.20 16.90 16.04
CA PRO A 3 -8.92 17.31 16.62
C PRO A 3 -7.86 16.20 16.47
N ASP A 4 -6.67 16.60 16.01
CA ASP A 4 -5.44 15.79 15.89
C ASP A 4 -5.00 15.27 17.27
N PRO A 5 -4.86 13.95 17.51
CA PRO A 5 -4.77 13.38 18.85
C PRO A 5 -3.31 13.35 19.36
N LEU A 6 -2.62 14.48 19.35
CA LEU A 6 -1.45 14.67 20.22
C LEU A 6 -1.93 14.94 21.65
N VAL A 7 -2.68 14.00 22.21
CA VAL A 7 -2.92 13.95 23.66
C VAL A 7 -1.60 13.53 24.31
N ARG A 8 -0.88 14.52 24.84
CA ARG A 8 0.35 14.30 25.58
C ARG A 8 0.02 13.61 26.91
N ALA A 9 0.83 12.63 27.31
CA ALA A 9 0.80 12.18 28.69
C ALA A 9 1.25 13.34 29.61
N PRO A 10 0.62 13.55 30.79
CA PRO A 10 1.00 14.62 31.71
C PRO A 10 2.48 14.55 32.08
N GLY A 11 3.20 15.66 31.94
CA GLY A 11 4.63 15.77 32.33
C GLY A 11 5.66 15.45 31.24
N ARG A 12 5.25 15.07 30.02
CA ARG A 12 6.19 14.80 28.90
C ARG A 12 6.44 16.02 28.00
N GLN A 13 7.71 16.24 27.65
CA GLN A 13 8.12 17.31 26.73
C GLN A 13 7.74 17.03 25.26
N ARG A 14 7.83 15.76 24.82
CA ARG A 14 7.52 15.30 23.46
C ARG A 14 6.75 13.97 23.49
N PRO A 15 5.72 13.78 22.64
CA PRO A 15 5.05 12.49 22.47
C PRO A 15 6.04 11.42 22.00
N ARG A 16 5.86 10.17 22.43
CA ARG A 16 6.69 9.03 22.03
C ARG A 16 5.88 7.96 21.30
N VAL A 17 6.35 7.57 20.12
CA VAL A 17 5.71 6.56 19.28
C VAL A 17 6.71 5.42 19.05
N LEU A 18 6.28 4.18 19.28
CA LEU A 18 7.06 2.98 18.98
C LEU A 18 6.34 2.14 17.92
N GLY A 19 6.97 1.93 16.78
CA GLY A 19 6.61 0.91 15.81
C GLY A 19 7.34 -0.40 16.09
N VAL A 20 6.62 -1.53 16.17
CA VAL A 20 7.21 -2.87 16.31
C VAL A 20 6.73 -3.76 15.17
N PHE A 21 7.64 -4.18 14.31
CA PHE A 21 7.37 -4.91 13.07
C PHE A 21 8.28 -6.13 12.92
N ALA A 22 7.99 -6.99 11.94
CA ALA A 22 8.69 -8.25 11.74
C ALA A 22 9.96 -8.06 10.91
N HIS A 23 9.87 -7.34 9.78
CA HIS A 23 10.93 -7.19 8.79
C HIS A 23 11.23 -5.71 8.49
N PRO A 24 12.43 -5.38 8.00
CA PRO A 24 12.73 -4.07 7.44
C PRO A 24 11.89 -3.82 6.20
N ASP A 25 11.10 -2.73 6.16
CA ASP A 25 10.13 -2.27 5.12
C ASP A 25 8.69 -2.17 5.63
N ASP A 26 8.30 -3.07 6.52
CA ASP A 26 6.98 -3.12 7.15
C ASP A 26 6.58 -1.75 7.74
N GLU A 27 7.53 -1.04 8.36
CA GLU A 27 7.27 0.25 8.99
C GLU A 27 6.81 1.29 7.99
N THR A 28 7.41 1.26 6.79
CA THR A 28 7.14 2.22 5.74
C THR A 28 5.81 1.90 5.08
N ILE A 29 5.58 0.62 4.77
CA ILE A 29 4.36 0.15 4.11
C ILE A 29 3.15 0.39 5.01
N CYS A 30 3.23 -0.05 6.26
CA CYS A 30 2.10 -0.02 7.20
C CYS A 30 1.79 1.37 7.75
N ALA A 31 2.80 2.19 8.06
CA ALA A 31 2.60 3.43 8.82
C ALA A 31 3.60 4.57 8.50
N GLY A 32 4.33 4.49 7.38
CA GLY A 32 5.39 5.44 7.05
C GLY A 32 4.93 6.89 7.02
N GLY A 33 3.77 7.17 6.42
CA GLY A 33 3.21 8.52 6.36
C GLY A 33 2.85 9.06 7.74
N THR A 34 2.28 8.22 8.59
CA THR A 34 1.93 8.53 9.98
C THR A 34 3.16 8.83 10.81
N PHE A 35 4.22 8.02 10.66
CA PHE A 35 5.49 8.26 11.33
C PHE A 35 6.12 9.58 10.90
N ALA A 36 6.19 9.85 9.60
CA ALA A 36 6.70 11.11 9.07
C ALA A 36 5.90 12.33 9.58
N LYS A 37 4.57 12.21 9.63
CA LYS A 37 3.69 13.25 10.17
C LYS A 37 4.01 13.57 11.63
N TYR A 38 4.07 12.56 12.50
CA TYR A 38 4.30 12.80 13.91
C TYR A 38 5.75 13.18 14.23
N ALA A 39 6.72 12.65 13.49
CA ALA A 39 8.11 13.08 13.57
C ALA A 39 8.25 14.57 13.17
N GLY A 40 7.62 15.00 12.08
CA GLY A 40 7.57 16.39 11.65
C GLY A 40 6.88 17.33 12.66
N ALA A 41 5.94 16.79 13.45
CA ALA A 41 5.32 17.49 14.58
C ALA A 41 6.16 17.48 15.88
N GLY A 42 7.36 16.89 15.85
CA GLY A 42 8.32 16.87 16.96
C GLY A 42 8.16 15.71 17.94
N ALA A 43 7.42 14.66 17.59
CA ALA A 43 7.37 13.42 18.37
C ALA A 43 8.70 12.66 18.28
N ASP A 44 9.04 11.92 19.34
CA ASP A 44 10.11 10.92 19.32
C ASP A 44 9.53 9.62 18.74
N VAL A 45 9.80 9.37 17.47
CA VAL A 45 9.29 8.19 16.75
C VAL A 45 10.42 7.18 16.58
N ARG A 46 10.21 5.96 17.06
CA ARG A 46 11.19 4.87 16.96
C ARG A 46 10.58 3.63 16.33
N VAL A 47 11.36 2.90 15.57
CA VAL A 47 10.96 1.64 14.93
C VAL A 47 11.91 0.52 15.33
N VAL A 48 11.34 -0.65 15.61
CA VAL A 48 12.10 -1.89 15.80
C VAL A 48 11.54 -2.94 14.84
N SER A 49 12.42 -3.49 14.01
CA SER A 49 12.16 -4.71 13.26
C SER A 49 12.75 -5.89 14.04
N LEU A 50 11.98 -6.98 14.25
CA LEU A 50 12.49 -8.11 15.03
C LEU A 50 13.50 -8.97 14.26
N THR A 51 13.56 -8.86 12.93
CA THR A 51 14.50 -9.59 12.08
C THR A 51 15.34 -8.62 11.23
N ARG A 52 16.32 -9.16 10.50
CA ARG A 52 17.04 -8.42 9.44
C ARG A 52 16.53 -8.71 8.03
N GLY A 53 15.47 -9.51 7.87
CA GLY A 53 14.92 -9.83 6.56
C GLY A 53 15.86 -10.67 5.66
N GLY A 54 16.71 -11.53 6.23
CA GLY A 54 17.72 -12.28 5.49
C GLY A 54 17.20 -13.39 4.57
N ALA A 55 15.95 -13.83 4.73
CA ALA A 55 15.30 -14.86 3.93
C ALA A 55 14.55 -14.29 2.71
N GLY A 56 14.24 -12.98 2.71
CA GLY A 56 13.55 -12.28 1.62
C GLY A 56 14.20 -12.40 0.22
N GLN A 57 13.42 -12.02 -0.80
CA GLN A 57 13.89 -11.95 -2.18
C GLN A 57 14.77 -10.71 -2.40
N ILE A 58 15.80 -10.84 -3.24
CA ILE A 58 16.63 -9.73 -3.72
C ILE A 58 16.09 -9.29 -5.08
N ARG A 59 15.51 -8.10 -5.16
CA ARG A 59 14.92 -7.52 -6.40
C ARG A 59 15.90 -6.63 -7.18
N ASP A 60 16.98 -6.21 -6.55
CA ASP A 60 18.12 -5.55 -7.20
C ASP A 60 19.42 -6.29 -6.89
N ALA A 61 19.93 -7.02 -7.88
CA ALA A 61 21.18 -7.77 -7.75
C ALA A 61 22.43 -6.86 -7.64
N GLY A 62 22.29 -5.57 -7.94
CA GLY A 62 23.36 -4.58 -7.81
C GLY A 62 23.60 -4.10 -6.38
N VAL A 63 22.69 -4.37 -5.43
CA VAL A 63 22.79 -3.86 -4.06
C VAL A 63 23.08 -4.94 -3.01
N ALA A 64 22.69 -6.20 -3.24
CA ALA A 64 22.84 -7.25 -2.25
C ALA A 64 23.08 -8.64 -2.86
N THR A 65 23.69 -9.51 -2.06
CA THR A 65 23.77 -10.96 -2.26
C THR A 65 23.12 -11.66 -1.07
N ARG A 66 22.86 -12.97 -1.15
CA ARG A 66 22.30 -13.72 -0.01
C ARG A 66 23.15 -13.58 1.27
N ALA A 67 24.47 -13.50 1.12
CA ALA A 67 25.40 -13.37 2.26
C ALA A 67 25.45 -11.95 2.84
N THR A 68 25.08 -10.92 2.08
CA THR A 68 25.15 -9.51 2.52
C THR A 68 23.77 -8.92 2.82
N LEU A 69 22.69 -9.65 2.54
CA LEU A 69 21.32 -9.13 2.54
C LEU A 69 20.89 -8.51 3.88
N GLU A 70 21.19 -9.18 4.99
CA GLU A 70 20.81 -8.70 6.32
C GLU A 70 21.46 -7.36 6.68
N ALA A 71 22.76 -7.23 6.41
CA ALA A 71 23.48 -5.99 6.66
C ALA A 71 23.00 -4.86 5.72
N VAL A 72 22.65 -5.19 4.48
CA VAL A 72 22.06 -4.25 3.54
C VAL A 72 20.70 -3.79 4.05
N ARG A 73 19.79 -4.70 4.42
CA ARG A 73 18.44 -4.35 4.89
C ARG A 73 18.43 -3.58 6.21
N GLU A 74 19.38 -3.84 7.10
CA GLU A 74 19.57 -3.02 8.31
C GLU A 74 19.97 -1.57 7.96
N ALA A 75 20.87 -1.39 6.99
CA ALA A 75 21.22 -0.06 6.49
C ALA A 75 20.08 0.62 5.72
N GLU A 76 19.29 -0.15 4.96
CA GLU A 76 18.10 0.32 4.26
C GLU A 76 17.03 0.81 5.25
N LEU A 77 16.78 0.08 6.34
CA LEU A 77 15.89 0.52 7.43
C LEU A 77 16.36 1.84 8.06
N ALA A 78 17.67 1.99 8.28
CA ALA A 78 18.21 3.23 8.81
C ALA A 78 18.02 4.41 7.83
N ALA A 79 18.24 4.18 6.54
CA ALA A 79 18.02 5.18 5.49
C ALA A 79 16.54 5.55 5.34
N ALA A 80 15.64 4.57 5.35
CA ALA A 80 14.20 4.79 5.36
C ALA A 80 13.78 5.59 6.61
N GLY A 81 14.34 5.22 7.77
CA GLY A 81 14.11 5.95 9.01
C GLY A 81 14.53 7.43 8.94
N ALA A 82 15.64 7.74 8.27
CA ALA A 82 16.06 9.12 8.04
C ALA A 82 15.08 9.90 7.15
N GLU A 83 14.57 9.29 6.08
CA GLU A 83 13.56 9.90 5.20
C GLU A 83 12.24 10.19 5.94
N LEU A 84 11.85 9.31 6.86
CA LEU A 84 10.66 9.47 7.70
C LEU A 84 10.89 10.37 8.93
N GLY A 85 12.12 10.79 9.22
CA GLY A 85 12.44 11.60 10.40
C GLY A 85 12.38 10.82 11.72
N LEU A 86 12.57 9.50 11.70
CA LEU A 86 12.61 8.68 12.93
C LEU A 86 13.80 9.07 13.81
N THR A 87 13.60 9.06 15.13
CA THR A 87 14.70 9.23 16.09
C THR A 87 15.63 8.02 16.10
N ALA A 88 15.08 6.83 15.91
CA ALA A 88 15.82 5.58 15.87
C ALA A 88 15.07 4.51 15.07
N ALA A 89 15.82 3.73 14.28
CA ALA A 89 15.34 2.50 13.66
C ALA A 89 16.40 1.42 13.85
N ARG A 90 16.00 0.22 14.24
CA ARG A 90 16.94 -0.91 14.42
C ARG A 90 16.31 -2.25 14.11
N CYS A 91 17.15 -3.20 13.73
CA CYS A 91 16.80 -4.60 13.61
C CYS A 91 17.22 -5.38 14.87
N LEU A 92 16.52 -6.47 15.17
CA LEU A 92 16.99 -7.51 16.09
C LEU A 92 17.44 -8.75 15.30
N ASP A 93 18.04 -9.70 16.01
CA ASP A 93 18.72 -10.87 15.44
C ASP A 93 17.86 -12.14 15.51
N HIS A 94 16.58 -12.02 15.18
CA HIS A 94 15.70 -13.19 15.05
C HIS A 94 15.64 -13.70 13.60
N PRO A 95 15.41 -15.01 13.40
CA PRO A 95 15.32 -15.59 12.07
C PRO A 95 14.10 -15.06 11.29
N ASP A 96 14.35 -14.53 10.10
CA ASP A 96 13.33 -14.15 9.12
C ASP A 96 12.55 -15.39 8.64
N GLY A 97 11.23 -15.36 8.78
CA GLY A 97 10.32 -16.49 8.54
C GLY A 97 10.17 -17.46 9.72
N GLY A 98 10.83 -17.19 10.85
CA GLY A 98 10.88 -18.08 12.02
C GLY A 98 10.33 -17.46 13.30
N LEU A 99 9.77 -16.24 13.28
CA LEU A 99 9.23 -15.60 14.48
C LEU A 99 7.99 -16.35 15.00
N ALA A 100 7.20 -16.94 14.11
CA ALA A 100 6.05 -17.76 14.49
C ALA A 100 6.42 -19.06 15.21
N ASP A 101 7.67 -19.53 15.05
CA ASP A 101 8.18 -20.73 15.71
C ASP A 101 8.79 -20.45 17.10
N ILE A 102 8.96 -19.16 17.45
CA ILE A 102 9.40 -18.76 18.78
C ILE A 102 8.25 -18.99 19.77
N ASP A 103 8.57 -19.55 20.93
CA ASP A 103 7.59 -19.72 22.00
C ASP A 103 6.94 -18.38 22.38
N GLY A 104 5.61 -18.33 22.36
CA GLY A 104 4.83 -17.09 22.49
C GLY A 104 5.21 -16.24 23.70
N PRO A 105 5.32 -16.81 24.92
CA PRO A 105 5.76 -16.07 26.11
C PRO A 105 7.14 -15.43 25.96
N VAL A 106 8.08 -16.08 25.27
CA VAL A 106 9.43 -15.52 25.02
C VAL A 106 9.33 -14.28 24.15
N LEU A 107 8.51 -14.34 23.09
CA LEU A 107 8.31 -13.19 22.20
C LEU A 107 7.56 -12.05 22.92
N VAL A 108 6.60 -12.37 23.78
CA VAL A 108 5.89 -11.39 24.63
C VAL A 108 6.85 -10.69 25.59
N ASP A 109 7.74 -11.43 26.26
CA ASP A 109 8.69 -10.85 27.20
C ASP A 109 9.72 -9.96 26.50
N LEU A 110 10.23 -10.37 25.33
CA LEU A 110 11.08 -9.52 24.49
C LEU A 110 10.38 -8.19 24.17
N VAL A 111 9.14 -8.25 23.69
CA VAL A 111 8.40 -7.05 23.30
C VAL A 111 8.06 -6.18 24.51
N ARG A 112 7.75 -6.79 25.66
CA ARG A 112 7.54 -6.08 26.92
C ARG A 112 8.76 -5.25 27.31
N ASP A 113 9.95 -5.80 27.16
CA ASP A 113 11.21 -5.09 27.45
C ASP A 113 11.44 -3.95 26.45
N LEU A 114 11.16 -4.16 25.15
CA LEU A 114 11.20 -3.08 24.14
C LEU A 114 10.25 -1.92 24.50
N ILE A 115 9.04 -2.23 24.95
CA ILE A 115 8.05 -1.21 25.34
C ILE A 115 8.53 -0.46 26.60
N ARG A 116 9.08 -1.16 27.60
CA ARG A 116 9.61 -0.52 28.81
C ARG A 116 10.78 0.41 28.52
N ASP A 117 11.71 -0.03 27.67
CA ASP A 117 12.89 0.76 27.29
C ASP A 117 12.53 2.00 26.49
N ALA A 118 11.55 1.89 25.58
CA ALA A 118 11.09 3.03 24.79
C ALA A 118 10.17 3.97 25.59
N ASP A 119 9.45 3.42 26.58
CA ASP A 119 8.42 4.11 27.38
C ASP A 119 7.47 4.93 26.46
N PRO A 120 6.76 4.29 25.51
CA PRO A 120 5.98 4.99 24.49
C PRO A 120 4.60 5.44 25.00
N ASP A 121 4.08 6.52 24.42
CA ASP A 121 2.67 6.91 24.59
C ASP A 121 1.76 6.14 23.61
N VAL A 122 2.33 5.76 22.45
CA VAL A 122 1.65 5.05 21.36
C VAL A 122 2.52 3.90 20.85
N VAL A 123 1.93 2.72 20.71
CA VAL A 123 2.52 1.56 20.04
C VAL A 123 1.74 1.26 18.76
N VAL A 124 2.46 1.03 17.67
CA VAL A 124 1.91 0.67 16.35
C VAL A 124 2.51 -0.68 15.93
N THR A 125 1.65 -1.60 15.48
CA THR A 125 2.05 -2.96 15.04
C THR A 125 0.96 -3.60 14.16
N PHE A 126 1.07 -4.89 13.84
CA PHE A 126 0.10 -5.64 13.05
C PHE A 126 -1.19 -6.00 13.81
N GLY A 127 -2.28 -6.16 13.04
CA GLY A 127 -3.51 -6.77 13.52
C GLY A 127 -3.44 -8.31 13.59
N PRO A 128 -4.53 -8.98 14.02
CA PRO A 128 -4.61 -10.45 14.05
C PRO A 128 -4.47 -11.13 12.68
N ASP A 129 -4.70 -10.38 11.60
CA ASP A 129 -4.49 -10.80 10.21
C ASP A 129 -3.04 -10.62 9.75
N GLY A 130 -2.17 -10.05 10.59
CA GLY A 130 -0.78 -9.81 10.25
C GLY A 130 -0.58 -8.77 9.14
N PHE A 131 -1.61 -8.00 8.78
CA PHE A 131 -1.65 -7.08 7.64
C PHE A 131 -1.54 -7.75 6.25
N SER A 132 -0.63 -8.71 6.06
CA SER A 132 -0.41 -9.49 4.83
C SER A 132 -0.75 -10.98 4.95
N GLY A 133 -1.10 -11.46 6.14
CA GLY A 133 -1.25 -12.89 6.43
C GLY A 133 0.05 -13.64 6.70
N HIS A 134 1.20 -12.97 6.67
CA HIS A 134 2.49 -13.61 6.95
C HIS A 134 2.57 -14.10 8.41
N PRO A 135 3.00 -15.35 8.68
CA PRO A 135 3.05 -15.91 10.04
C PRO A 135 3.83 -15.05 11.04
N ASP A 136 4.98 -14.52 10.65
CA ASP A 136 5.77 -13.63 11.51
C ASP A 136 5.04 -12.35 11.88
N HIS A 137 4.25 -11.77 10.97
CA HIS A 137 3.50 -10.56 11.26
C HIS A 137 2.39 -10.84 12.29
N VAL A 138 1.71 -11.99 12.14
CA VAL A 138 0.72 -12.46 13.11
C VAL A 138 1.36 -12.68 14.48
N ALA A 139 2.52 -13.33 14.54
CA ALA A 139 3.25 -13.59 15.78
C ALA A 139 3.66 -12.29 16.49
N VAL A 140 4.24 -11.33 15.74
CA VAL A 140 4.62 -10.01 16.28
C VAL A 140 3.40 -9.24 16.77
N GLY A 141 2.34 -9.15 15.97
CA GLY A 141 1.11 -8.45 16.34
C GLY A 141 0.47 -9.05 17.62
N ALA A 142 0.46 -10.38 17.73
CA ALA A 142 -0.01 -11.08 18.93
C ALA A 142 0.85 -10.76 20.16
N ALA A 143 2.18 -10.85 20.03
CA ALA A 143 3.11 -10.60 21.13
C ALA A 143 3.04 -9.14 21.64
N VAL A 144 3.02 -8.17 20.73
CA VAL A 144 2.87 -6.75 21.07
C VAL A 144 1.53 -6.48 21.75
N THR A 145 0.45 -7.09 21.27
CA THR A 145 -0.87 -6.94 21.88
C THR A 145 -0.92 -7.48 23.30
N ALA A 146 -0.36 -8.67 23.53
CA ALA A 146 -0.27 -9.27 24.86
C ALA A 146 0.59 -8.42 25.80
N ALA A 147 1.78 -8.01 25.37
CA ALA A 147 2.69 -7.18 26.17
C ALA A 147 2.04 -5.85 26.58
N CYS A 148 1.38 -5.14 25.65
CA CYS A 148 0.67 -3.90 25.96
C CYS A 148 -0.48 -4.11 26.97
N ARG A 149 -1.24 -5.21 26.86
CA ARG A 149 -2.32 -5.53 27.82
C ARG A 149 -1.78 -5.79 29.21
N GLU A 150 -0.68 -6.52 29.32
CA GLU A 150 -0.04 -6.83 30.61
C GLU A 150 0.57 -5.58 31.27
N LEU A 151 1.06 -4.62 30.49
CA LEU A 151 1.63 -3.38 31.00
C LEU A 151 0.58 -2.32 31.37
N ARG A 152 -0.68 -2.46 30.92
CA ARG A 152 -1.75 -1.47 31.10
C ARG A 152 -1.96 -0.99 32.55
N PRO A 153 -1.92 -1.85 33.59
CA PRO A 153 -2.08 -1.38 34.97
C PRO A 153 -0.98 -0.40 35.42
N ALA A 154 0.19 -0.44 34.79
CA ALA A 154 1.36 0.35 35.15
C ALA A 154 1.65 1.49 34.15
N THR A 155 1.27 1.34 32.87
CA THR A 155 1.61 2.29 31.80
C THR A 155 0.39 2.58 30.92
N PRO A 156 -0.04 3.85 30.77
CA PRO A 156 -1.15 4.20 29.88
C PRO A 156 -0.71 4.23 28.41
N VAL A 157 -0.47 3.06 27.82
CA VAL A 157 -0.09 2.91 26.40
C VAL A 157 -1.35 2.86 25.53
N ARG A 158 -1.35 3.62 24.43
CA ARG A 158 -2.33 3.45 23.35
C ARG A 158 -1.78 2.49 22.30
N LEU A 159 -2.54 1.46 21.94
CA LEU A 159 -2.14 0.46 20.95
C LEU A 159 -2.99 0.59 19.70
N PHE A 160 -2.33 0.71 18.55
CA PHE A 160 -2.95 0.74 17.24
C PHE A 160 -2.42 -0.40 16.38
N HIS A 161 -3.35 -1.16 15.80
CA HIS A 161 -3.05 -2.12 14.75
C HIS A 161 -3.16 -1.45 13.40
N CYS A 162 -2.11 -1.55 12.59
CA CYS A 162 -2.15 -1.22 11.18
C CYS A 162 -3.22 -2.06 10.49
N HIS A 163 -4.01 -1.43 9.65
CA HIS A 163 -5.09 -2.10 8.94
C HIS A 163 -5.15 -1.61 7.50
N LEU A 164 -5.37 -2.53 6.58
CA LEU A 164 -5.67 -2.21 5.20
C LEU A 164 -7.17 -2.41 4.98
N PRO A 165 -7.96 -1.34 4.87
CA PRO A 165 -9.36 -1.49 4.53
C PRO A 165 -9.46 -2.03 3.11
N ARG A 166 -10.32 -3.02 2.91
CA ARG A 166 -10.71 -3.44 1.56
C ARG A 166 -11.47 -2.28 0.91
N SER A 167 -10.97 -1.79 -0.22
CA SER A 167 -11.65 -0.79 -1.04
C SER A 167 -12.46 -1.48 -2.14
N GLY A 168 -13.63 -0.95 -2.46
CA GLY A 168 -14.40 -1.35 -3.64
C GLY A 168 -13.96 -0.64 -4.93
N MET A 169 -12.96 0.24 -4.86
CA MET A 169 -12.49 1.06 -5.96
C MET A 169 -11.23 0.45 -6.59
N LEU A 170 -11.24 0.29 -7.92
CA LEU A 170 -10.18 -0.35 -8.69
C LEU A 170 -9.05 0.64 -8.98
N LEU A 171 -7.79 0.20 -8.92
CA LEU A 171 -6.62 1.02 -9.31
C LEU A 171 -6.73 1.45 -10.78
N ARG A 172 -7.30 0.60 -11.63
CA ARG A 172 -7.69 0.87 -13.01
C ARG A 172 -8.55 2.12 -13.13
N ASP A 173 -9.57 2.28 -12.28
CA ASP A 173 -10.53 3.38 -12.39
C ASP A 173 -9.87 4.70 -11.99
N ARG A 174 -8.96 4.66 -11.00
CA ARG A 174 -8.14 5.81 -10.61
C ARG A 174 -7.16 6.22 -11.70
N LEU A 175 -6.41 5.26 -12.24
CA LEU A 175 -5.51 5.51 -13.36
C LEU A 175 -6.27 6.04 -14.57
N ALA A 176 -7.44 5.47 -14.91
CA ALA A 176 -8.23 5.95 -16.02
C ALA A 176 -8.70 7.40 -15.84
N THR A 177 -9.22 7.73 -14.65
CA THR A 177 -9.64 9.09 -14.32
C THR A 177 -8.47 10.06 -14.41
N TRP A 178 -7.34 9.69 -13.80
CA TRP A 178 -6.12 10.49 -13.83
C TRP A 178 -5.60 10.73 -15.25
N VAL A 179 -5.50 9.69 -16.09
CA VAL A 179 -5.00 9.84 -17.47
C VAL A 179 -5.89 10.77 -18.28
N VAL A 180 -7.22 10.72 -18.10
CA VAL A 180 -8.16 11.60 -18.81
C VAL A 180 -8.10 13.06 -18.33
N GLU A 181 -7.72 13.30 -17.08
CA GLU A 181 -7.55 14.64 -16.51
C GLU A 181 -6.24 15.33 -16.95
N LEU A 182 -5.28 14.58 -17.48
CA LEU A 182 -4.04 15.15 -17.98
C LEU A 182 -4.27 16.06 -19.19
N THR A 183 -3.67 17.24 -19.15
CA THR A 183 -3.68 18.20 -20.27
C THR A 183 -2.64 17.88 -21.33
N THR A 184 -1.69 16.98 -21.02
CA THR A 184 -0.63 16.53 -21.93
C THR A 184 -0.58 15.01 -21.94
N ARG A 185 -0.10 14.45 -23.07
CA ARG A 185 0.00 13.00 -23.23
C ARG A 185 1.04 12.43 -22.26
N PHE A 186 0.64 11.44 -21.47
CA PHE A 186 1.56 10.72 -20.59
C PHE A 186 2.36 9.67 -21.36
N THR A 187 3.66 9.64 -21.10
CA THR A 187 4.54 8.56 -21.56
C THR A 187 5.34 8.07 -20.36
N GLY A 188 4.95 6.90 -19.83
CA GLY A 188 5.59 6.27 -18.69
C GLY A 188 6.95 5.67 -19.05
N THR A 189 7.86 5.69 -18.08
CA THR A 189 9.20 5.11 -18.19
C THR A 189 9.18 3.61 -17.87
N ARG A 190 10.32 2.92 -18.09
CA ARG A 190 10.49 1.54 -17.61
C ARG A 190 10.35 1.43 -16.09
N ASP A 191 10.79 2.46 -15.37
CA ASP A 191 10.71 2.49 -13.91
C ASP A 191 9.27 2.67 -13.43
N PHE A 192 8.47 3.48 -14.13
CA PHE A 192 7.02 3.56 -13.91
C PHE A 192 6.35 2.19 -14.06
N VAL A 193 6.65 1.44 -15.13
CA VAL A 193 6.13 0.08 -15.35
C VAL A 193 6.54 -0.85 -14.22
N ARG A 194 7.83 -0.81 -13.84
CA ARG A 194 8.38 -1.67 -12.79
C ARG A 194 7.65 -1.44 -11.48
N ALA A 195 7.46 -0.19 -11.11
CA ALA A 195 6.75 0.13 -9.89
C ALA A 195 5.27 -0.18 -9.96
N LEU A 196 4.60 0.09 -11.08
CA LEU A 196 3.21 -0.27 -11.25
C LEU A 196 3.01 -1.79 -11.13
N SER A 197 3.96 -2.59 -11.60
CA SER A 197 3.97 -4.04 -11.42
C SER A 197 4.23 -4.48 -9.97
N VAL A 198 5.12 -3.78 -9.25
CA VAL A 198 5.34 -4.04 -7.82
C VAL A 198 4.08 -3.67 -7.04
N PHE A 199 3.56 -2.46 -7.21
CA PHE A 199 2.35 -1.99 -6.54
C PHE A 199 1.13 -2.84 -6.88
N SER A 200 0.92 -3.25 -8.13
CA SER A 200 -0.22 -4.12 -8.47
C SER A 200 -0.12 -5.47 -7.74
N ARG A 201 1.05 -6.12 -7.77
CA ARG A 201 1.23 -7.40 -7.07
C ARG A 201 1.05 -7.29 -5.56
N GLU A 202 1.65 -6.29 -4.94
CA GLU A 202 1.53 -6.08 -3.49
C GLU A 202 0.09 -5.68 -3.12
N THR A 203 -0.57 -4.80 -3.88
CA THR A 203 -1.95 -4.39 -3.60
C THR A 203 -2.97 -5.51 -3.82
N THR A 204 -2.77 -6.38 -4.81
CA THR A 204 -3.59 -7.60 -4.96
C THR A 204 -3.34 -8.58 -3.82
N ALA A 205 -2.07 -8.84 -3.46
CA ALA A 205 -1.72 -9.73 -2.34
C ALA A 205 -2.26 -9.24 -0.99
N LEU A 206 -2.29 -7.91 -0.81
CA LEU A 206 -2.79 -7.23 0.39
C LEU A 206 -4.29 -6.91 0.34
N GLY A 207 -5.00 -7.26 -0.75
CA GLY A 207 -6.46 -7.08 -0.89
C GLY A 207 -6.94 -5.63 -1.02
N TYR A 208 -6.06 -4.71 -1.45
CA TYR A 208 -6.32 -3.27 -1.60
C TYR A 208 -7.07 -2.92 -2.89
N ALA A 209 -6.79 -3.63 -3.98
CA ALA A 209 -7.47 -3.49 -5.26
C ALA A 209 -7.81 -4.89 -5.80
N ALA A 210 -9.03 -5.08 -6.32
CA ALA A 210 -9.42 -6.28 -7.05
C ALA A 210 -8.89 -6.28 -8.50
N ASP A 211 -7.85 -5.48 -8.74
CA ASP A 211 -7.26 -5.30 -10.05
C ASP A 211 -6.50 -6.55 -10.44
N PHE A 212 -6.87 -7.08 -11.60
CA PHE A 212 -6.14 -8.14 -12.25
C PHE A 212 -5.27 -7.49 -13.32
N VAL A 213 -3.97 -7.40 -13.05
CA VAL A 213 -2.98 -6.88 -13.99
C VAL A 213 -2.24 -8.05 -14.63
N THR A 214 -2.42 -8.24 -15.93
CA THR A 214 -1.73 -9.29 -16.71
C THR A 214 -0.83 -8.69 -17.76
N VAL A 215 0.15 -9.48 -18.20
CA VAL A 215 0.91 -9.19 -19.41
C VAL A 215 0.24 -9.93 -20.56
N GLU A 216 -0.19 -9.20 -21.58
CA GLU A 216 -0.80 -9.77 -22.78
C GLU A 216 0.03 -9.44 -24.02
N TRP A 217 -0.05 -10.34 -25.01
CA TRP A 217 0.62 -10.18 -26.30
C TRP A 217 -0.41 -10.24 -27.43
N PHE A 218 -0.34 -9.26 -28.32
CA PHE A 218 -1.26 -9.08 -29.45
C PHE A 218 -0.45 -9.08 -30.75
N PRO A 219 -0.69 -10.04 -31.65
CA PRO A 219 -0.07 -10.03 -32.98
C PRO A 219 -0.51 -8.82 -33.80
N SER A 220 0.34 -8.35 -34.71
CA SER A 220 0.00 -7.32 -35.70
C SER A 220 -1.34 -7.62 -36.41
N GLY A 221 -2.17 -6.59 -36.54
CA GLY A 221 -3.51 -6.66 -37.14
C GLY A 221 -4.64 -7.03 -36.18
N THR A 222 -4.33 -7.40 -34.93
CA THR A 222 -5.33 -7.80 -33.93
C THR A 222 -5.96 -6.58 -33.25
N TYR A 223 -7.24 -6.68 -32.91
CA TYR A 223 -7.93 -5.69 -32.08
C TYR A 223 -7.57 -5.90 -30.60
N LEU A 224 -7.14 -4.84 -29.93
CA LEU A 224 -7.09 -4.76 -28.46
C LEU A 224 -8.44 -4.30 -27.91
N ILE A 225 -9.13 -3.45 -28.68
CA ILE A 225 -10.40 -2.84 -28.33
C ILE A 225 -11.25 -2.75 -29.59
N GLU A 226 -12.51 -3.16 -29.50
CA GLU A 226 -13.51 -2.93 -30.54
C GLU A 226 -14.42 -1.74 -30.20
N GLN A 227 -14.66 -0.84 -31.17
CA GLN A 227 -15.59 0.28 -30.97
C GLN A 227 -16.99 -0.26 -30.60
N GLY A 228 -17.60 0.32 -29.57
CA GLY A 228 -18.94 -0.05 -29.11
C GLY A 228 -18.99 -1.16 -28.06
N GLU A 229 -17.90 -1.91 -27.80
CA GLU A 229 -17.89 -2.87 -26.70
C GLU A 229 -17.95 -2.15 -25.33
N ALA A 230 -18.29 -2.90 -24.29
CA ALA A 230 -18.23 -2.40 -22.92
C ALA A 230 -16.77 -2.15 -22.51
N ALA A 231 -16.50 -1.01 -21.86
CA ALA A 231 -15.17 -0.72 -21.35
C ALA A 231 -14.86 -1.56 -20.10
N THR A 232 -14.21 -2.70 -20.30
CA THR A 232 -13.88 -3.67 -19.23
C THR A 232 -12.40 -3.68 -18.86
N ALA A 233 -11.53 -3.18 -19.74
CA ALA A 233 -10.09 -3.14 -19.53
C ALA A 233 -9.46 -1.83 -20.01
N MET A 234 -8.30 -1.48 -19.47
CA MET A 234 -7.40 -0.49 -20.09
C MET A 234 -6.01 -1.10 -20.22
N TYR A 235 -5.21 -0.57 -21.13
CA TYR A 235 -3.92 -1.16 -21.50
C TYR A 235 -2.81 -0.13 -21.36
N PHE A 236 -1.67 -0.53 -20.81
CA PHE A 236 -0.43 0.21 -20.86
C PHE A 236 0.55 -0.50 -21.80
N LEU A 237 0.97 0.17 -22.86
CA LEU A 237 1.79 -0.44 -23.91
C LEU A 237 3.25 -0.56 -23.47
N LEU A 238 3.79 -1.79 -23.45
CA LEU A 238 5.19 -2.09 -23.11
C LEU A 238 6.09 -2.11 -24.35
N SER A 239 5.55 -2.59 -25.47
CA SER A 239 6.23 -2.65 -26.76
C SER A 239 5.20 -2.67 -27.91
N GLY A 240 5.67 -2.41 -29.14
CA GLY A 240 4.83 -2.34 -30.33
C GLY A 240 4.09 -1.01 -30.44
N SER A 241 3.24 -0.89 -31.46
CA SER A 241 2.44 0.31 -31.69
C SER A 241 1.01 -0.04 -32.09
N VAL A 242 0.08 0.87 -31.77
CA VAL A 242 -1.34 0.72 -32.08
C VAL A 242 -1.88 1.94 -32.83
N GLU A 243 -2.89 1.71 -33.65
CA GLU A 243 -3.71 2.75 -34.25
C GLU A 243 -5.06 2.82 -33.55
N ILE A 244 -5.45 4.02 -33.14
CA ILE A 244 -6.80 4.31 -32.68
C ILE A 244 -7.62 4.68 -33.90
N ARG A 245 -8.65 3.89 -34.20
CA ARG A 245 -9.46 4.02 -35.42
C ARG A 245 -10.92 4.24 -35.06
N ARG A 246 -11.55 5.27 -35.60
CA ARG A 246 -12.98 5.52 -35.42
C ARG A 246 -13.75 5.15 -36.67
N GLU A 247 -14.77 4.33 -36.50
CA GLU A 247 -15.75 4.02 -37.52
C GLU A 247 -16.91 5.03 -37.44
N GLY A 248 -17.18 5.72 -38.55
CA GLY A 248 -18.31 6.64 -38.68
C GLY A 248 -19.60 5.92 -39.06
N GLU A 249 -20.74 6.62 -38.99
CA GLU A 249 -22.06 6.10 -39.43
C GLU A 249 -22.09 5.72 -40.92
N ASP A 250 -21.14 6.21 -41.71
CA ASP A 250 -20.94 5.88 -43.13
C ASP A 250 -20.19 4.55 -43.34
N GLY A 251 -19.84 3.82 -42.27
CA GLY A 251 -19.05 2.60 -42.28
C GLY A 251 -17.58 2.82 -42.64
N ARG A 252 -17.11 4.08 -42.70
CA ARG A 252 -15.71 4.37 -43.01
C ARG A 252 -14.90 4.43 -41.72
N VAL A 253 -13.84 3.63 -41.69
CA VAL A 253 -12.85 3.61 -40.61
C VAL A 253 -11.76 4.65 -40.90
N ARG A 254 -11.49 5.54 -39.94
CA ARG A 254 -10.45 6.56 -40.03
C ARG A 254 -9.50 6.44 -38.84
N VAL A 255 -8.19 6.51 -39.10
CA VAL A 255 -7.19 6.61 -38.03
C VAL A 255 -7.32 8.01 -37.42
N VAL A 256 -7.60 8.05 -36.12
CA VAL A 256 -7.74 9.30 -35.36
C VAL A 256 -6.51 9.62 -34.53
N ASP A 257 -5.77 8.59 -34.10
CA ASP A 257 -4.55 8.74 -33.30
C ASP A 257 -3.68 7.47 -33.38
N ARG A 258 -2.44 7.54 -32.88
CA ARG A 258 -1.51 6.41 -32.74
C ARG A 258 -0.91 6.41 -31.34
N SER A 259 -0.72 5.24 -30.77
CA SER A 259 -0.04 5.10 -29.48
C SER A 259 1.10 4.09 -29.53
N GLY A 260 2.10 4.28 -28.67
CA GLY A 260 3.29 3.46 -28.58
C GLY A 260 3.71 3.16 -27.15
N PRO A 261 4.93 2.61 -26.96
CA PRO A 261 5.40 2.18 -25.65
C PRO A 261 5.42 3.33 -24.64
N GLY A 262 4.94 3.06 -23.44
CA GLY A 262 4.80 4.04 -22.37
C GLY A 262 3.43 4.72 -22.29
N GLU A 263 2.54 4.49 -23.25
CA GLU A 263 1.24 5.18 -23.31
C GLU A 263 0.09 4.26 -22.89
N PHE A 264 -0.96 4.86 -22.31
CA PHE A 264 -2.22 4.19 -22.03
C PHE A 264 -3.16 4.24 -23.24
N VAL A 265 -3.99 3.20 -23.37
CA VAL A 265 -5.14 3.17 -24.29
C VAL A 265 -6.35 2.53 -23.62
N GLY A 266 -7.53 3.03 -23.98
CA GLY A 266 -8.82 2.51 -23.51
C GLY A 266 -9.33 3.12 -22.20
N GLU A 267 -8.59 4.05 -21.61
CA GLU A 267 -8.90 4.77 -20.38
C GLU A 267 -10.22 5.56 -20.45
N GLN A 268 -10.52 6.18 -21.59
CA GLN A 268 -11.68 7.07 -21.72
C GLN A 268 -13.02 6.36 -21.47
N GLY A 269 -13.17 5.12 -21.94
CA GLY A 269 -14.38 4.32 -21.72
C GLY A 269 -14.56 3.96 -20.24
N ILE A 270 -13.45 3.67 -19.54
CA ILE A 270 -13.43 3.37 -18.11
C ILE A 270 -13.82 4.62 -17.30
N ALA A 271 -13.13 5.74 -17.52
CA ALA A 271 -13.35 6.97 -16.75
C ALA A 271 -14.75 7.56 -16.94
N THR A 272 -15.37 7.39 -18.11
CA THR A 272 -16.69 7.95 -18.42
C THR A 272 -17.85 6.97 -18.20
N GLY A 273 -17.57 5.69 -17.96
CA GLY A 273 -18.58 4.63 -17.90
C GLY A 273 -19.35 4.43 -19.22
N ARG A 274 -18.76 4.82 -20.36
CA ARG A 274 -19.38 4.72 -21.69
C ARG A 274 -18.77 3.58 -22.51
N PRO A 275 -19.49 3.03 -23.49
CA PRO A 275 -18.91 2.10 -24.47
C PRO A 275 -17.71 2.70 -25.19
N ARG A 276 -16.84 1.84 -25.73
CA ARG A 276 -15.63 2.27 -26.45
C ARG A 276 -15.98 3.17 -27.64
N ASN A 277 -15.29 4.28 -27.76
CA ASN A 277 -15.54 5.31 -28.78
C ASN A 277 -14.68 5.15 -30.06
N ALA A 278 -13.79 4.17 -30.08
CA ALA A 278 -12.88 3.84 -31.17
C ALA A 278 -12.36 2.40 -31.02
N HIS A 279 -11.92 1.81 -32.13
CA HIS A 279 -11.10 0.62 -32.11
C HIS A 279 -9.66 0.96 -31.73
N VAL A 280 -8.96 0.00 -31.14
CA VAL A 280 -7.50 0.04 -30.98
C VAL A 280 -6.94 -1.21 -31.64
N VAL A 281 -6.13 -1.02 -32.68
CA VAL A 281 -5.60 -2.12 -33.52
C VAL A 281 -4.10 -2.14 -33.46
N ALA A 282 -3.52 -3.31 -33.19
CA ALA A 282 -2.09 -3.55 -33.24
C ALA A 282 -1.56 -3.32 -34.66
N VAL A 283 -0.59 -2.42 -34.81
CA VAL A 283 0.12 -2.20 -36.09
C VAL A 283 1.32 -3.13 -36.18
N ASP A 284 2.06 -3.26 -35.08
CA ASP A 284 3.14 -4.24 -34.90
C ASP A 284 2.73 -5.27 -33.84
N ASP A 285 3.60 -6.23 -33.53
CA ASP A 285 3.39 -7.10 -32.37
C ASP A 285 3.47 -6.27 -31.08
N VAL A 286 2.38 -6.27 -30.31
CA VAL A 286 2.21 -5.45 -29.11
C VAL A 286 2.28 -6.30 -27.86
N THR A 287 2.99 -5.83 -26.85
CA THR A 287 2.90 -6.37 -25.49
C THR A 287 2.38 -5.28 -24.57
N SER A 288 1.40 -5.59 -23.71
CA SER A 288 0.81 -4.62 -22.78
C SER A 288 0.67 -5.17 -21.37
N LEU A 289 0.66 -4.26 -20.39
CA LEU A 289 0.00 -4.52 -19.11
C LEU A 289 -1.50 -4.24 -19.29
N THR A 290 -2.33 -5.25 -19.06
CA THR A 290 -3.79 -5.17 -19.17
C THR A 290 -4.38 -5.08 -17.77
N PHE A 291 -5.16 -4.03 -17.51
CA PHE A 291 -5.81 -3.76 -16.23
C PHE A 291 -7.29 -4.12 -16.33
N LEU A 292 -7.71 -5.14 -15.59
CA LEU A 292 -9.07 -5.67 -15.57
C LEU A 292 -9.75 -5.40 -14.22
N ALA A 293 -11.08 -5.26 -14.23
CA ALA A 293 -11.88 -5.11 -13.01
C ALA A 293 -11.96 -6.38 -12.16
N THR A 294 -11.87 -7.54 -12.80
CA THR A 294 -12.02 -8.85 -12.18
C THR A 294 -11.22 -9.89 -12.96
N ASP A 295 -10.77 -10.94 -12.29
CA ASP A 295 -10.08 -12.06 -12.91
C ASP A 295 -11.04 -12.83 -13.85
N PRO A 296 -10.75 -12.95 -15.16
CA PRO A 296 -11.58 -13.68 -16.10
C PRO A 296 -11.70 -15.18 -15.76
N ALA A 297 -10.78 -15.77 -15.00
CA ALA A 297 -10.85 -17.17 -14.55
C ALA A 297 -11.90 -17.39 -13.44
N VAL A 298 -12.40 -16.33 -12.80
CA VAL A 298 -13.40 -16.40 -11.71
C VAL A 298 -14.84 -16.36 -12.24
N LEU A 299 -15.05 -16.33 -13.56
CA LEU A 299 -16.37 -16.51 -14.18
C LEU A 299 -16.94 -17.92 -13.93
N GLY A 300 -17.49 -18.13 -12.73
CA GLY A 300 -18.16 -19.38 -12.34
C GLY A 300 -18.05 -19.76 -10.85
N GLY A 301 -17.20 -19.10 -10.06
CA GLY A 301 -17.11 -19.32 -8.62
C GLY A 301 -17.97 -18.32 -7.88
N GLY A 302 -19.02 -18.80 -7.20
CA GLY A 302 -19.86 -17.94 -6.37
C GLY A 302 -19.01 -17.09 -5.43
N GLU A 303 -19.27 -15.79 -5.41
CA GLU A 303 -18.71 -14.90 -4.41
C GLU A 303 -19.02 -15.50 -3.04
N GLU A 304 -18.02 -16.05 -2.33
CA GLU A 304 -18.06 -15.96 -0.88
C GLU A 304 -17.95 -14.47 -0.56
N GLN A 305 -19.09 -13.77 -0.67
CA GLN A 305 -19.28 -12.48 -0.08
C GLN A 305 -19.16 -12.68 1.43
N VAL A 306 -17.92 -12.71 1.94
CA VAL A 306 -17.67 -12.35 3.33
C VAL A 306 -18.34 -10.99 3.47
N HIS A 307 -19.49 -10.95 4.15
CA HIS A 307 -20.26 -9.74 4.39
C HIS A 307 -19.42 -8.84 5.30
N LEU A 308 -18.46 -8.13 4.71
CA LEU A 308 -17.66 -7.15 5.38
C LEU A 308 -18.61 -6.04 5.79
N ARG A 309 -18.70 -5.79 7.10
CA ARG A 309 -19.40 -4.61 7.58
C ARG A 309 -18.60 -3.41 7.11
N THR A 310 -19.12 -2.67 6.13
CA THR A 310 -18.46 -1.47 5.60
C THR A 310 -19.08 -0.19 6.17
N ARG A 311 -18.28 0.86 6.35
CA ARG A 311 -18.74 2.22 6.63
C ARG A 311 -18.37 3.14 5.45
N SER A 312 -19.27 4.06 5.08
CA SER A 312 -19.00 5.07 4.06
C SER A 312 -18.19 6.23 4.63
N LEU A 313 -17.12 6.62 3.95
CA LEU A 313 -16.34 7.82 4.19
C LEU A 313 -16.92 9.03 3.43
N PRO A 314 -16.62 10.28 3.83
CA PRO A 314 -16.98 11.47 3.06
C PRO A 314 -16.43 11.49 1.62
N SER A 315 -15.35 10.76 1.35
CA SER A 315 -14.82 10.53 0.00
C SER A 315 -15.72 9.65 -0.88
N GLY A 316 -16.73 8.99 -0.31
CA GLY A 316 -17.55 7.98 -0.97
C GLY A 316 -17.03 6.55 -0.78
N ASP A 317 -15.80 6.38 -0.27
CA ASP A 317 -15.18 5.07 -0.07
C ASP A 317 -15.92 4.24 0.98
N ARG A 318 -15.99 2.92 0.78
CA ARG A 318 -16.53 1.96 1.75
C ARG A 318 -15.37 1.22 2.40
N ILE A 319 -15.11 1.50 3.67
CA ILE A 319 -14.02 0.89 4.43
C ILE A 319 -14.55 -0.11 5.47
N ASP A 320 -13.71 -1.01 5.94
CA ASP A 320 -14.04 -1.94 7.04
C ASP A 320 -14.50 -1.17 8.30
N ALA A 321 -15.66 -1.55 8.87
CA ALA A 321 -16.24 -0.93 10.06
C ALA A 321 -15.37 -1.10 11.32
N ARG A 322 -14.38 -2.01 11.31
CA ARG A 322 -13.39 -2.18 12.37
C ARG A 322 -12.42 -1.00 12.44
N VAL A 323 -12.22 -0.27 11.34
CA VAL A 323 -11.36 0.92 11.31
C VAL A 323 -11.87 1.94 12.34
N SER A 324 -10.98 2.26 13.27
CA SER A 324 -11.29 3.18 14.37
C SER A 324 -10.69 4.58 14.14
N THR A 325 -9.59 4.64 13.38
CA THR A 325 -8.74 5.81 13.21
C THR A 325 -8.23 5.82 11.78
N CYS A 326 -8.35 6.99 11.13
CA CYS A 326 -7.80 7.26 9.80
C CYS A 326 -6.90 8.48 9.95
N ILE A 327 -5.68 8.42 9.44
CA ILE A 327 -4.73 9.52 9.50
C ILE A 327 -4.48 10.00 8.08
N ASP A 328 -4.87 11.25 7.81
CA ASP A 328 -4.47 11.94 6.59
C ASP A 328 -2.97 12.27 6.67
N VAL A 329 -2.23 11.69 5.73
CA VAL A 329 -0.79 11.77 5.55
C VAL A 329 -0.44 12.29 4.15
N SER A 330 -1.39 12.92 3.44
CA SER A 330 -1.23 13.38 2.06
C SER A 330 0.01 14.26 1.87
N ASP A 331 0.30 15.15 2.82
CA ASP A 331 1.49 16.02 2.78
C ASP A 331 2.81 15.30 3.09
N PHE A 332 2.73 14.06 3.59
CA PHE A 332 3.88 13.23 3.98
C PHE A 332 4.10 12.05 3.03
N VAL A 333 3.28 11.90 1.98
CA VAL A 333 3.42 10.83 0.99
C VAL A 333 4.80 10.84 0.34
N GLY A 334 5.37 12.01 0.04
CA GLY A 334 6.72 12.10 -0.50
C GLY A 334 7.80 11.47 0.40
N HIS A 335 7.68 11.63 1.73
CA HIS A 335 8.57 10.98 2.69
C HIS A 335 8.40 9.46 2.67
N LYS A 336 7.14 8.98 2.66
CA LYS A 336 6.82 7.55 2.56
C LYS A 336 7.41 6.90 1.30
N ILE A 337 7.30 7.56 0.15
CA ILE A 337 7.81 7.03 -1.12
C ILE A 337 9.34 7.01 -1.15
N ARG A 338 10.02 8.05 -0.65
CA ARG A 338 11.50 8.03 -0.53
C ARG A 338 11.98 6.97 0.46
N ALA A 339 11.29 6.79 1.59
CA ALA A 339 11.59 5.72 2.53
C ALA A 339 11.37 4.33 1.90
N THR A 340 10.34 4.17 1.07
CA THR A 340 10.11 2.91 0.33
C THR A 340 11.25 2.66 -0.64
N ALA A 341 11.69 3.66 -1.39
CA ALA A 341 12.81 3.55 -2.32
C ALA A 341 14.17 3.31 -1.62
N ALA A 342 14.31 3.71 -0.36
CA ALA A 342 15.49 3.42 0.44
C ALA A 342 15.65 1.91 0.71
N HIS A 343 14.55 1.15 0.75
CA HIS A 343 14.53 -0.32 0.77
C HIS A 343 14.82 -0.93 -0.60
N ARG A 344 15.91 -0.50 -1.25
CA ARG A 344 16.21 -0.77 -2.66
C ARG A 344 16.33 -2.27 -2.99
N SER A 345 16.78 -3.10 -2.05
CA SER A 345 16.83 -4.56 -2.20
C SER A 345 15.44 -5.18 -2.43
N GLN A 346 14.38 -4.45 -2.06
CA GLN A 346 12.97 -4.88 -2.05
C GLN A 346 12.10 -4.01 -2.99
N TYR A 347 12.41 -2.73 -3.10
CA TYR A 347 11.70 -1.74 -3.89
C TYR A 347 12.70 -0.92 -4.72
N PRO A 348 13.23 -1.48 -5.81
CA PRO A 348 14.13 -0.77 -6.70
C PRO A 348 13.35 0.16 -7.62
N ILE A 349 12.80 1.21 -7.01
CA ILE A 349 11.92 2.20 -7.60
C ILE A 349 12.55 3.59 -7.53
N ASP A 350 12.19 4.46 -8.47
CA ASP A 350 12.55 5.88 -8.43
C ASP A 350 11.40 6.67 -7.75
N PRO A 351 11.66 7.43 -6.67
CA PRO A 351 10.64 8.23 -6.01
C PRO A 351 9.88 9.21 -6.92
N GLU A 352 10.49 9.65 -8.03
CA GLU A 352 9.91 10.61 -8.97
C GLU A 352 9.08 9.94 -10.09
N MET A 353 8.96 8.61 -10.09
CA MET A 353 8.35 7.89 -11.22
C MET A 353 6.84 8.02 -11.32
N PHE A 354 6.13 8.39 -10.24
CA PHE A 354 4.69 8.64 -10.24
C PHE A 354 4.40 10.12 -9.99
N PRO A 355 3.42 10.72 -10.67
CA PRO A 355 2.94 12.05 -10.33
C PRO A 355 2.46 12.09 -8.88
N GLU A 356 2.80 13.18 -8.19
CA GLU A 356 2.46 13.38 -6.78
C GLU A 356 0.96 13.27 -6.51
N SER A 357 0.11 13.71 -7.44
CA SER A 357 -1.35 13.61 -7.33
C SER A 357 -1.84 12.17 -7.18
N ILE A 358 -1.30 11.23 -7.98
CA ILE A 358 -1.64 9.81 -7.89
C ILE A 358 -1.17 9.24 -6.56
N LEU A 359 0.09 9.54 -6.19
CA LEU A 359 0.67 9.05 -4.95
C LEU A 359 -0.13 9.51 -3.73
N ARG A 360 -0.57 10.78 -3.72
CA ARG A 360 -1.47 11.33 -2.68
C ARG A 360 -2.80 10.60 -2.64
N GLU A 361 -3.39 10.27 -3.78
CA GLU A 361 -4.65 9.53 -3.82
C GLU A 361 -4.50 8.09 -3.29
N MET A 362 -3.41 7.41 -3.65
CA MET A 362 -3.14 6.02 -3.26
C MET A 362 -2.69 5.88 -1.79
N PHE A 363 -1.81 6.77 -1.35
CA PHE A 363 -1.08 6.65 -0.07
C PHE A 363 -1.37 7.77 0.92
N GLY A 364 -2.27 8.70 0.61
CA GLY A 364 -2.56 9.87 1.44
C GLY A 364 -3.36 9.58 2.71
N VAL A 365 -3.87 8.35 2.89
CA VAL A 365 -4.57 7.95 4.10
C VAL A 365 -4.06 6.61 4.61
N GLU A 366 -3.71 6.56 5.89
CA GLU A 366 -3.35 5.33 6.60
C GLU A 366 -4.42 5.00 7.65
N TYR A 367 -4.70 3.71 7.83
CA TYR A 367 -5.85 3.23 8.59
C TYR A 367 -5.41 2.34 9.76
N PHE A 368 -6.07 2.52 10.89
CA PHE A 368 -5.73 1.84 12.13
C PHE A 368 -6.96 1.39 12.94
N ILE A 369 -6.77 0.29 13.65
CA ILE A 369 -7.69 -0.20 14.68
C ILE A 369 -7.05 0.07 16.05
N GLN A 370 -7.69 0.93 16.83
CA GLN A 370 -7.30 1.21 18.21
C GLN A 370 -7.76 0.04 19.06
N VAL A 371 -6.79 -0.65 19.64
CA VAL A 371 -7.02 -1.79 20.55
C VAL A 371 -6.99 -1.35 21.99
N LEU A 372 -6.08 -0.42 22.33
CA LEU A 372 -5.97 0.13 23.68
C LEU A 372 -5.99 1.67 23.67
N PRO A 373 -6.67 2.32 24.63
CA PRO A 373 -7.63 1.70 25.54
C PRO A 373 -8.79 1.09 24.75
N GLU A 374 -9.36 0.01 25.28
CA GLU A 374 -10.56 -0.61 24.70
C GLU A 374 -11.68 0.42 24.66
N ARG A 375 -12.45 0.47 23.57
CA ARG A 375 -13.62 1.36 23.49
C ARG A 375 -14.60 0.97 24.59
N GLU A 376 -14.79 1.84 25.58
CA GLU A 376 -15.88 1.68 26.53
C GLU A 376 -17.21 1.79 25.80
N LEU A 377 -18.01 0.73 25.84
CA LEU A 377 -19.39 0.77 25.40
C LEU A 377 -20.15 1.65 26.37
N LYS A 378 -20.53 2.86 25.93
CA LYS A 378 -21.46 3.69 26.69
C LYS A 378 -22.78 2.93 26.84
N THR A 379 -23.13 2.55 28.06
CA THR A 379 -24.39 1.88 28.38
C THR A 379 -25.54 2.86 28.60
N SER A 380 -25.24 4.16 28.65
CA SER A 380 -26.21 5.25 28.70
C SER A 380 -26.05 6.16 27.48
N LEU A 381 -27.17 6.67 26.98
CA LEU A 381 -27.21 7.71 25.93
C LEU A 381 -26.87 9.11 26.46
N PHE A 382 -26.90 9.28 27.79
CA PHE A 382 -26.60 10.52 28.49
C PHE A 382 -25.48 10.22 29.48
N ASP A 383 -24.35 10.92 29.34
CA ASP A 383 -23.27 10.86 30.32
C ASP A 383 -23.76 11.54 31.61
N ASP A 384 -23.67 10.86 32.76
CA ASP A 384 -23.97 11.43 34.10
C ASP A 384 -22.89 12.41 34.58
#